data_AF-A0A1H5SGI4-F1
#
_entry.id   AF-A0A1H5SGI4-F1
#
_cell.length_a   1.000
_cell.length_b   1.000
_cell.length_c   1.000
_cell.angle_alpha   90.00
_cell.angle_beta   90.00
_cell.angle_gamma   90.00
#
_symmetry.space_group_name_H-M   'P 1'
#
loop_
_entity.id
_entity.type
_entity.pdbx_description
1 polymer ?
#
loop_
_entity_poly.entity_id
_entity_poly.type
_entity_poly.pdbx_seq_one_letter_code
_entity_poly.pdbx_strand_id
1 'polypeptide(L)'
;MKDRIRVYLSGFKLRKILNDRGLGICFIWLIIVIDRINDYGDGFFSNSVLLGLFGVLLPMFLIVASMFFHKINYDKVFYLLPMTLEERRKTIVSNYLFAVMIHLIIGIIPLCFVLIMARVNIFTAAFMLLNVIILSFMIIPKGFNEYVSVRFVMVVVACFITQLIEVDMFYETRIMVHAFMWLIMCVFIIPMAYSCKKKIIEEFDYAMTYKEIKKVK
;
A
#
# COMPACT_ATOMS: atom_id res chain seq x y z
N MET A 1 0.46 -22.49 2.82
CA MET A 1 0.54 -21.35 1.88
C MET A 1 -0.78 -21.15 1.11
N LYS A 2 -1.33 -22.19 0.47
CA LYS A 2 -2.62 -22.16 -0.25
C LYS A 2 -3.79 -21.56 0.58
N ASP A 3 -3.92 -21.96 1.84
CA ASP A 3 -5.01 -21.45 2.69
C ASP A 3 -4.84 -19.97 3.08
N ARG A 4 -3.61 -19.50 3.28
CA ARG A 4 -3.33 -18.09 3.55
C ARG A 4 -3.68 -17.21 2.35
N ILE A 5 -3.35 -17.67 1.14
CA ILE A 5 -3.74 -17.00 -0.11
C ILE A 5 -5.26 -16.96 -0.26
N ARG A 6 -5.95 -18.09 -0.02
CA ARG A 6 -7.42 -18.14 -0.09
C ARG A 6 -8.10 -17.19 0.89
N VAL A 7 -7.61 -17.13 2.14
CA VAL A 7 -8.12 -16.22 3.17
C VAL A 7 -7.85 -14.76 2.79
N TYR A 8 -6.65 -14.46 2.29
CA TYR A 8 -6.32 -13.13 1.77
C TYR A 8 -7.28 -12.75 0.62
N LEU A 9 -7.42 -13.56 -0.43
CA LEU A 9 -8.34 -13.28 -1.55
C LEU A 9 -9.81 -13.15 -1.11
N SER A 10 -10.21 -13.80 -0.02
CA SER A 10 -11.57 -13.68 0.52
C SER A 10 -11.91 -12.27 1.07
N GLY A 11 -10.90 -11.42 1.34
CA GLY A 11 -11.10 -10.03 1.72
C GLY A 11 -11.59 -9.15 0.57
N PHE A 12 -11.27 -9.50 -0.68
CA PHE A 12 -11.75 -8.84 -1.90
C PHE A 12 -13.13 -9.32 -2.38
N LYS A 13 -13.88 -10.07 -1.57
CA LYS A 13 -15.25 -10.46 -1.94
C LYS A 13 -16.12 -9.22 -2.15
N LEU A 14 -16.85 -9.17 -3.27
CA LEU A 14 -17.72 -8.05 -3.66
C LEU A 14 -18.64 -7.58 -2.52
N ARG A 15 -19.21 -8.52 -1.76
CA ARG A 15 -20.06 -8.22 -0.58
C ARG A 15 -19.35 -7.43 0.52
N LYS A 16 -18.05 -7.65 0.75
CA LYS A 16 -17.25 -6.85 1.71
C LYS A 16 -16.89 -5.48 1.13
N ILE A 17 -16.54 -5.43 -0.16
CA ILE A 17 -16.22 -4.18 -0.86
C ILE A 17 -17.42 -3.21 -0.83
N LEU A 18 -18.63 -3.74 -1.00
CA LEU A 18 -19.88 -2.98 -0.97
C LEU A 18 -20.33 -2.54 0.44
N ASN A 19 -19.88 -3.22 1.51
CA ASN A 19 -20.30 -2.92 2.89
C ASN A 19 -19.27 -2.10 3.69
N ASP A 20 -17.99 -2.18 3.35
CA ASP A 20 -16.92 -1.41 4.00
C ASP A 20 -16.58 -0.14 3.22
N ARG A 21 -15.63 0.67 3.73
CA ARG A 21 -15.03 1.85 3.05
C ARG A 21 -14.43 1.57 1.63
N GLY A 22 -14.62 0.36 1.10
CA GLY A 22 -14.20 -0.12 -0.20
C GLY A 22 -14.86 0.58 -1.39
N LEU A 23 -16.13 1.00 -1.26
CA LEU A 23 -16.79 1.82 -2.27
C LEU A 23 -16.02 3.12 -2.53
N GLY A 24 -15.58 3.83 -1.47
CA GLY A 24 -14.81 5.07 -1.61
C GLY A 24 -13.48 4.86 -2.35
N ILE A 25 -12.82 3.73 -2.11
CA ILE A 25 -11.57 3.37 -2.79
C ILE A 25 -11.85 3.10 -4.28
N CYS A 26 -12.88 2.32 -4.61
CA CYS A 26 -13.30 2.11 -6.01
C CYS A 26 -13.71 3.41 -6.71
N PHE A 27 -14.37 4.34 -6.01
CA PHE A 27 -14.70 5.66 -6.55
C PHE A 27 -13.45 6.48 -6.88
N ILE A 28 -12.44 6.49 -6.01
CA ILE A 28 -11.16 7.17 -6.28
C ILE A 28 -10.51 6.62 -7.55
N TRP A 29 -10.47 5.29 -7.71
CA TRP A 29 -9.96 4.68 -8.94
C TRP A 29 -10.73 5.11 -10.18
N LEU A 30 -12.07 5.10 -10.10
CA LEU A 30 -12.93 5.52 -11.19
C LEU A 30 -12.69 6.99 -11.58
N ILE A 31 -12.53 7.88 -10.60
CA ILE A 31 -12.20 9.30 -10.83
C ILE A 31 -10.87 9.41 -11.59
N ILE A 32 -9.83 8.68 -11.18
CA ILE A 32 -8.54 8.68 -11.87
C ILE A 32 -8.68 8.18 -13.31
N VAL A 33 -9.44 7.11 -13.55
CA VAL A 33 -9.66 6.62 -14.92
C VAL A 33 -10.39 7.67 -15.77
N ILE A 34 -11.45 8.29 -15.24
CA ILE A 34 -12.21 9.31 -15.96
C ILE A 34 -11.36 10.54 -16.26
N ASP A 35 -10.58 11.01 -15.29
CA ASP A 35 -9.64 12.12 -15.43
C ASP A 35 -8.63 11.85 -16.56
N ARG A 36 -8.03 10.65 -16.57
CA ARG A 36 -7.12 10.22 -17.65
C ARG A 36 -7.79 10.09 -19.01
N ILE A 37 -9.05 9.63 -19.07
CA ILE A 37 -9.80 9.60 -20.33
C ILE A 37 -10.01 11.03 -20.85
N ASN A 38 -10.32 11.98 -19.98
CA ASN A 38 -10.54 13.37 -20.37
C ASN A 38 -9.24 14.06 -20.84
N ASP A 39 -8.13 13.84 -20.15
CA ASP A 39 -6.84 14.46 -20.49
C ASP A 39 -6.27 13.94 -21.81
N TYR A 40 -6.38 12.63 -22.07
CA TYR A 40 -5.77 12.01 -23.25
C TYR A 40 -6.75 11.86 -24.43
N GLY A 41 -8.06 11.97 -24.22
CA GLY A 41 -9.08 11.85 -25.26
C GLY A 41 -8.90 10.59 -26.11
N ASP A 42 -8.81 10.76 -27.43
CA ASP A 42 -8.58 9.67 -28.39
C ASP A 42 -7.24 8.93 -28.16
N GLY A 43 -6.26 9.60 -27.53
CA GLY A 43 -4.97 9.03 -27.15
C GLY A 43 -5.01 8.13 -25.90
N PHE A 44 -6.16 8.00 -25.22
CA PHE A 44 -6.29 7.19 -24.01
C PHE A 44 -5.89 5.72 -24.20
N PHE A 45 -6.23 5.14 -25.36
CA PHE A 45 -5.90 3.75 -25.69
C PHE A 45 -4.48 3.58 -26.26
N SER A 46 -3.65 4.62 -26.22
CA SER A 46 -2.23 4.46 -26.56
C SER A 46 -1.52 3.53 -25.58
N ASN A 47 -0.56 2.75 -26.10
CA ASN A 47 0.20 1.80 -25.28
C ASN A 47 0.91 2.48 -24.09
N SER A 48 1.36 3.73 -24.25
CA SER A 48 2.00 4.52 -23.20
C SER A 48 1.06 4.81 -22.03
N VAL A 49 -0.15 5.30 -22.32
CA VAL A 49 -1.16 5.64 -21.31
C VAL A 49 -1.65 4.37 -20.60
N LEU A 50 -1.88 3.29 -21.35
CA LEU A 50 -2.28 2.00 -20.79
C LEU A 50 -1.19 1.39 -19.90
N LEU A 51 0.09 1.49 -20.28
CA LEU A 51 1.21 1.04 -19.45
C LEU A 51 1.33 1.84 -18.15
N GLY A 52 1.13 3.15 -18.19
CA GLY A 52 1.09 3.98 -16.98
C GLY A 52 -0.09 3.64 -16.08
N LEU A 53 -1.29 3.53 -16.64
CA LEU A 53 -2.50 3.26 -15.89
C LEU A 53 -2.51 1.85 -15.28
N PHE A 54 -2.31 0.82 -16.11
CA PHE A 54 -2.45 -0.57 -15.68
C PHE A 54 -1.15 -1.17 -15.16
N GLY A 55 -0.01 -0.70 -15.64
CA GLY A 55 1.30 -1.21 -15.22
C GLY A 55 1.86 -0.53 -13.98
N VAL A 56 1.39 0.67 -13.62
CA VAL A 56 1.89 1.42 -12.46
C VAL A 56 0.79 1.85 -11.49
N LEU A 57 -0.24 2.56 -11.96
CA LEU A 57 -1.25 3.12 -11.07
C LEU A 57 -2.19 2.06 -10.49
N LEU A 58 -2.63 1.08 -11.30
CA LEU A 58 -3.49 -0.01 -10.84
C LEU A 58 -2.82 -0.87 -9.74
N PRO A 59 -1.56 -1.32 -9.89
CA PRO A 59 -0.82 -2.00 -8.83
C PRO A 59 -0.80 -1.23 -7.51
N MET A 60 -0.50 0.07 -7.58
CA MET A 60 -0.48 0.95 -6.41
C MET A 60 -1.86 1.03 -5.75
N PHE A 61 -2.91 1.18 -6.56
CA PHE A 61 -4.29 1.16 -6.12
C PHE A 61 -4.66 -0.15 -5.41
N LEU A 62 -4.25 -1.30 -5.95
CA LEU A 62 -4.49 -2.61 -5.36
C LEU A 62 -3.78 -2.80 -4.01
N ILE A 63 -2.56 -2.26 -3.87
CA ILE A 63 -1.83 -2.22 -2.59
C ILE A 63 -2.63 -1.42 -1.57
N VAL A 64 -3.05 -0.20 -1.91
CA VAL A 64 -3.83 0.66 -1.02
C VAL A 64 -5.17 0.01 -0.66
N ALA A 65 -5.91 -0.50 -1.64
CA ALA A 65 -7.15 -1.23 -1.42
C ALA A 65 -6.94 -2.41 -0.46
N SER A 66 -5.86 -3.18 -0.65
CA SER A 66 -5.52 -4.29 0.23
C SER A 66 -5.30 -3.86 1.68
N MET A 67 -4.67 -2.72 1.94
CA MET A 67 -4.47 -2.20 3.32
C MET A 67 -5.81 -1.99 4.05
N PHE A 68 -6.85 -1.59 3.33
CA PHE A 68 -8.17 -1.34 3.92
C PHE A 68 -8.99 -2.63 4.09
N PHE A 69 -8.89 -3.58 3.15
CA PHE A 69 -9.65 -4.83 3.19
C PHE A 69 -9.00 -5.93 4.04
N HIS A 70 -7.67 -5.92 4.18
CA HIS A 70 -6.88 -6.94 4.88
C HIS A 70 -6.24 -6.39 6.15
N LYS A 71 -7.02 -5.64 6.95
CA LYS A 71 -6.58 -5.21 8.28
C LYS A 71 -6.21 -6.43 9.10
N ILE A 72 -4.97 -6.46 9.60
CA ILE A 72 -4.51 -7.61 10.37
C ILE A 72 -5.15 -7.52 11.76
N ASN A 73 -6.01 -8.49 12.06
CA ASN A 73 -6.76 -8.54 13.31
C ASN A 73 -6.01 -9.38 14.34
N TYR A 74 -5.36 -8.73 15.28
CA TYR A 74 -4.54 -9.40 16.28
C TYR A 74 -5.37 -9.86 17.49
N ASP A 75 -6.40 -9.12 17.89
CA ASP A 75 -7.18 -9.40 19.10
C ASP A 75 -7.85 -10.78 19.09
N LYS A 76 -8.50 -11.14 17.99
CA LYS A 76 -9.33 -12.37 17.92
C LYS A 76 -8.50 -13.67 17.87
N VAL A 77 -7.25 -13.61 17.42
CA VAL A 77 -6.41 -14.82 17.29
C VAL A 77 -5.99 -15.35 18.67
N PHE A 78 -5.79 -14.45 19.65
CA PHE A 78 -5.30 -14.83 20.99
C PHE A 78 -6.36 -15.34 21.95
N TYR A 79 -7.64 -15.13 21.63
CA TYR A 79 -8.76 -15.65 22.40
C TYR A 79 -9.11 -17.10 22.06
N LEU A 80 -8.75 -17.57 20.85
CA LEU A 80 -9.14 -18.90 20.38
C LEU A 80 -8.13 -20.00 20.70
N LEU A 81 -6.86 -19.68 20.92
CA LEU A 81 -5.84 -20.63 21.38
C LEU A 81 -4.93 -20.02 22.46
N PRO A 82 -4.63 -20.76 23.55
CA PRO A 82 -3.57 -20.38 24.47
C PRO A 82 -2.22 -20.53 23.77
N MET A 83 -1.68 -19.42 23.26
CA MET A 83 -0.34 -19.33 22.67
C MET A 83 0.66 -18.72 23.65
N THR A 84 1.91 -19.17 23.59
CA THR A 84 3.04 -18.50 24.27
C THR A 84 3.32 -17.13 23.65
N LEU A 85 4.09 -16.27 24.35
CA LEU A 85 4.52 -14.97 23.81
C LEU A 85 5.32 -15.12 22.51
N GLU A 86 6.17 -16.16 22.42
CA GLU A 86 7.00 -16.41 21.24
C GLU A 86 6.19 -16.88 20.03
N GLU A 87 5.25 -17.81 20.23
CA GLU A 87 4.32 -18.27 19.18
C GLU A 87 3.44 -17.13 18.67
N ARG A 88 3.00 -16.27 19.59
CA ARG A 88 2.24 -15.06 19.27
C ARG A 88 3.05 -14.12 18.40
N ARG A 89 4.28 -13.78 18.82
CA ARG A 89 5.20 -12.92 18.04
C ARG A 89 5.43 -13.49 16.64
N LYS A 90 5.74 -14.78 16.55
CA LYS A 90 5.97 -15.48 15.28
C LYS A 90 4.75 -15.40 14.37
N THR A 91 3.55 -15.55 14.91
CA THR A 91 2.30 -15.47 14.15
C THR A 91 2.01 -14.06 13.64
N ILE A 92 2.13 -13.04 14.50
CA ILE A 92 1.94 -11.63 14.15
C ILE A 92 2.91 -11.23 13.03
N VAL A 93 4.21 -11.48 13.25
CA VAL A 93 5.27 -11.12 12.30
C VAL A 93 5.11 -11.88 10.99
N SER A 94 4.78 -13.18 11.03
CA SER A 94 4.56 -13.98 9.83
C SER A 94 3.38 -13.49 8.99
N ASN A 95 2.27 -13.08 9.64
CA ASN A 95 1.11 -12.53 8.93
C ASN A 95 1.41 -11.15 8.35
N TYR A 96 2.13 -10.31 9.09
CA TYR A 96 2.59 -9.01 8.61
C TYR A 96 3.50 -9.16 7.38
N LEU A 97 4.57 -9.95 7.48
CA LEU A 97 5.51 -10.19 6.37
C LEU A 97 4.82 -10.84 5.16
N PHE A 98 3.83 -11.70 5.38
CA PHE A 98 3.04 -12.26 4.29
C PHE A 98 2.27 -11.18 3.52
N ALA A 99 1.62 -10.25 4.23
CA ALA A 99 0.94 -9.13 3.58
C ALA A 99 1.91 -8.20 2.84
N VAL A 100 3.06 -7.87 3.45
CA VAL A 100 4.13 -7.07 2.79
C VAL A 100 4.58 -7.74 1.51
N MET A 101 4.84 -9.05 1.55
CA MET A 101 5.29 -9.82 0.39
C MET A 101 4.26 -9.80 -0.73
N ILE A 102 2.96 -9.92 -0.42
CA ILE A 102 1.91 -9.83 -1.43
C ILE A 102 1.86 -8.42 -2.05
N HIS A 103 1.97 -7.36 -1.24
CA HIS A 103 2.01 -5.99 -1.78
C HIS A 103 3.22 -5.77 -2.69
N LEU A 104 4.40 -6.25 -2.30
CA LEU A 104 5.61 -6.19 -3.13
C LEU A 104 5.43 -6.94 -4.45
N ILE A 105 4.83 -8.13 -4.43
CA ILE A 105 4.53 -8.90 -5.65
C ILE A 105 3.58 -8.13 -6.56
N ILE A 106 2.51 -7.56 -6.00
CA ILE A 106 1.52 -6.78 -6.75
C ILE A 106 2.17 -5.55 -7.40
N GLY A 107 3.08 -4.87 -6.71
CA GLY A 107 3.71 -3.65 -7.21
C GLY A 107 4.91 -3.87 -8.13
N ILE A 108 5.82 -4.80 -7.78
CA ILE A 108 7.10 -4.98 -8.48
C ILE A 108 6.91 -5.69 -9.82
N ILE A 109 6.08 -6.73 -9.89
CA ILE A 109 5.93 -7.51 -11.14
C ILE A 109 5.43 -6.63 -12.30
N PRO A 110 4.35 -5.84 -12.13
CA PRO A 110 3.89 -4.94 -13.18
C PRO A 110 4.90 -3.84 -13.49
N LEU A 111 5.57 -3.28 -12.48
CA LEU A 111 6.61 -2.28 -12.67
C LEU A 111 7.76 -2.83 -13.53
N CYS A 112 8.23 -4.06 -13.28
CA CYS A 112 9.24 -4.71 -14.10
C CYS A 112 8.79 -4.85 -15.56
N PHE A 113 7.52 -5.19 -15.80
CA PHE A 113 6.97 -5.26 -17.15
C PHE A 113 6.97 -3.88 -17.83
N VAL A 114 6.60 -2.82 -17.10
CA VAL A 114 6.66 -1.45 -17.60
C VAL A 114 8.09 -1.03 -17.90
N LEU A 115 9.07 -1.36 -17.07
CA LEU A 115 10.49 -1.03 -17.32
C LEU A 115 11.07 -1.72 -18.56
N ILE A 116 10.55 -2.90 -18.92
CA ILE A 116 10.95 -3.61 -20.15
C ILE A 116 10.29 -2.96 -21.38
N MET A 117 9.01 -2.60 -21.26
CA MET A 117 8.19 -2.13 -22.39
C MET A 117 8.30 -0.63 -22.64
N ALA A 118 8.51 0.16 -21.60
CA ALA A 118 8.71 1.59 -21.66
C ALA A 118 10.18 1.89 -21.33
N ARG A 119 10.82 2.75 -22.14
CA ARG A 119 12.21 3.20 -21.93
C ARG A 119 12.27 4.21 -20.77
N VAL A 120 11.89 3.77 -19.58
CA VAL A 120 11.77 4.61 -18.39
C VAL A 120 13.17 4.94 -17.86
N ASN A 121 13.36 6.20 -17.46
CA ASN A 121 14.59 6.63 -16.81
C ASN A 121 14.79 5.88 -15.48
N ILE A 122 16.03 5.50 -15.18
CA ILE A 122 16.38 4.81 -13.93
C ILE A 122 15.97 5.58 -12.68
N PHE A 123 15.99 6.93 -12.72
CA PHE A 123 15.57 7.75 -11.58
C PHE A 123 14.06 7.65 -11.32
N THR A 124 13.25 7.70 -12.37
CA THR A 124 11.80 7.47 -12.29
C THR A 124 11.51 6.04 -11.84
N ALA A 125 12.20 5.05 -12.41
CA ALA A 125 12.05 3.65 -12.01
C ALA A 125 12.34 3.45 -10.52
N ALA A 126 13.43 4.01 -10.01
CA ALA A 126 13.82 3.93 -8.61
C ALA A 126 12.81 4.65 -7.71
N PHE A 127 12.30 5.81 -8.12
CA PHE A 127 11.29 6.56 -7.37
C PHE A 127 9.98 5.76 -7.26
N MET A 128 9.50 5.23 -8.38
CA MET A 128 8.29 4.40 -8.45
C MET A 128 8.42 3.15 -7.59
N LEU A 129 9.58 2.49 -7.64
CA LEU A 129 9.88 1.33 -6.80
C LEU A 129 9.85 1.69 -5.32
N LEU A 130 10.42 2.84 -4.94
CA LEU A 130 10.45 3.29 -3.55
C LEU A 130 9.04 3.57 -3.02
N ASN A 131 8.17 4.19 -3.81
CA ASN A 131 6.75 4.35 -3.47
C ASN A 131 6.07 3.00 -3.21
N VAL A 132 6.29 2.01 -4.08
CA VAL A 132 5.75 0.64 -3.91
C VAL A 132 6.27 0.01 -2.62
N ILE A 133 7.56 0.15 -2.33
CA ILE A 133 8.18 -0.37 -1.10
C ILE A 133 7.56 0.29 0.12
N ILE A 134 7.51 1.62 0.15
CA ILE A 134 6.96 2.40 1.28
C ILE A 134 5.53 1.94 1.56
N LEU A 135 4.67 1.92 0.54
CA LEU A 135 3.30 1.45 0.69
C LEU A 135 3.25 -0.01 1.15
N SER A 136 4.05 -0.92 0.60
CA SER A 136 4.01 -2.34 0.99
C SER A 136 4.28 -2.56 2.49
N PHE A 137 5.06 -1.68 3.13
CA PHE A 137 5.32 -1.73 4.58
C PHE A 137 4.25 -1.01 5.43
N MET A 138 3.33 -0.28 4.82
CA MET A 138 2.27 0.47 5.50
C MET A 138 1.00 -0.37 5.66
N ILE A 139 1.06 -1.42 6.47
CA ILE A 139 -0.10 -2.28 6.76
C ILE A 139 -0.82 -1.80 8.02
N ILE A 140 -2.14 -1.63 7.93
CA ILE A 140 -2.97 -1.14 9.05
C ILE A 140 -3.32 -2.29 10.01
N PRO A 141 -2.91 -2.22 11.29
CA PRO A 141 -3.43 -3.07 12.36
C PRO A 141 -4.93 -2.80 12.59
N LYS A 142 -5.72 -3.82 12.88
CA LYS A 142 -7.11 -3.59 13.29
C LYS A 142 -7.15 -3.02 14.71
N GLY A 143 -7.78 -1.85 14.90
CA GLY A 143 -7.81 -1.12 16.18
C GLY A 143 -6.98 0.17 16.20
N PHE A 144 -6.30 0.50 15.09
CA PHE A 144 -5.45 1.68 14.94
C PHE A 144 -6.18 3.00 15.25
N ASN A 145 -5.57 3.82 16.12
CA ASN A 145 -6.09 5.10 16.62
C ASN A 145 -6.24 6.18 15.52
N GLU A 146 -7.25 7.04 15.63
CA GLU A 146 -7.65 8.07 14.65
C GLU A 146 -6.51 9.07 14.31
N TYR A 147 -5.66 9.41 15.28
CA TYR A 147 -4.54 10.35 15.08
C TYR A 147 -3.37 9.77 14.26
N VAL A 148 -3.17 8.45 14.31
CA VAL A 148 -2.17 7.76 13.47
C VAL A 148 -2.71 7.58 12.05
N SER A 149 -4.04 7.57 11.90
CA SER A 149 -4.70 7.50 10.61
C SER A 149 -4.40 8.71 9.71
N VAL A 150 -4.24 9.91 10.26
CA VAL A 150 -3.98 11.12 9.44
C VAL A 150 -2.60 11.07 8.80
N ARG A 151 -1.55 10.72 9.56
CA ARG A 151 -0.19 10.58 9.00
C ARG A 151 -0.12 9.46 7.97
N PHE A 152 -0.79 8.34 8.25
CA PHE A 152 -0.90 7.24 7.32
C PHE A 152 -1.55 7.69 6.00
N VAL A 153 -2.71 8.36 6.07
CA VAL A 153 -3.42 8.87 4.90
C VAL A 153 -2.56 9.87 4.14
N MET A 154 -1.86 10.78 4.83
CA MET A 154 -0.95 11.74 4.19
C MET A 154 0.15 11.05 3.39
N VAL A 155 0.77 9.99 3.94
CA VAL A 155 1.80 9.24 3.19
C VAL A 155 1.19 8.53 1.99
N VAL A 156 0.04 7.87 2.15
CA VAL A 156 -0.65 7.19 1.04
C VAL A 156 -0.98 8.18 -0.08
N VAL A 157 -1.57 9.32 0.26
CA VAL A 157 -1.92 10.38 -0.70
C VAL A 157 -0.67 10.96 -1.34
N ALA A 158 0.38 11.26 -0.56
CA ALA A 158 1.64 11.78 -1.10
C ALA A 158 2.28 10.79 -2.08
N CYS A 159 2.39 9.51 -1.72
CA CYS A 159 2.86 8.47 -2.63
C CYS A 159 2.01 8.43 -3.90
N PHE A 160 0.67 8.49 -3.78
CA PHE A 160 -0.22 8.41 -4.94
C PHE A 160 -0.04 9.59 -5.90
N ILE A 161 0.00 10.82 -5.37
CA ILE A 161 0.23 12.04 -6.15
C ILE A 161 1.62 11.99 -6.79
N THR A 162 2.65 11.61 -6.04
CA THR A 162 3.99 11.56 -6.60
C THR A 162 4.16 10.48 -7.67
N GLN A 163 3.45 9.37 -7.53
CA GLN A 163 3.40 8.32 -8.54
C GLN A 163 2.70 8.80 -9.83
N LEU A 164 1.59 9.55 -9.70
CA LEU A 164 0.89 10.13 -10.85
C LEU A 164 1.83 11.05 -11.65
N ILE A 165 2.54 11.94 -10.95
CA ILE A 165 3.49 12.87 -11.56
C ILE A 165 4.64 12.11 -12.27
N GLU A 166 5.18 11.05 -11.65
CA GLU A 166 6.22 10.23 -12.29
C GLU A 166 5.72 9.45 -13.51
N VAL A 167 4.44 9.05 -13.55
CA VAL A 167 3.82 8.44 -14.74
C VAL A 167 3.72 9.46 -15.87
N ASP A 168 3.39 10.72 -15.57
CA ASP A 168 3.34 11.78 -16.58
C ASP A 168 4.73 12.12 -17.13
N MET A 169 5.76 12.00 -16.30
CA MET A 169 7.16 12.19 -16.68
C MET A 169 7.79 10.97 -17.38
N PHE A 170 7.02 9.92 -17.69
CA PHE A 170 7.56 8.69 -18.27
C PHE A 170 8.37 8.89 -19.55
N TYR A 171 7.98 9.88 -20.36
CA TYR A 171 8.60 10.14 -21.66
C TYR A 171 9.29 11.51 -21.74
N GLU A 172 8.93 12.45 -20.85
CA GLU A 172 9.53 13.79 -20.79
C GLU A 172 10.32 13.96 -19.50
N THR A 173 11.64 13.83 -19.58
CA THR A 173 12.51 14.02 -18.42
C THR A 173 12.67 15.51 -18.11
N ARG A 174 11.94 15.99 -17.09
CA ARG A 174 12.10 17.34 -16.56
C ARG A 174 12.95 17.28 -15.29
N ILE A 175 14.26 17.49 -15.44
CA ILE A 175 15.27 17.31 -14.37
C ILE A 175 14.89 18.06 -13.08
N MET A 176 14.42 19.31 -13.21
CA MET A 176 14.00 20.11 -12.04
C MET A 176 12.80 19.50 -11.31
N VAL A 177 11.85 18.91 -12.04
CA VAL A 177 10.70 18.25 -11.44
C VAL A 177 11.16 16.99 -10.72
N HIS A 178 11.97 16.12 -11.34
CA HIS A 178 12.52 14.95 -10.65
C HIS A 178 13.30 15.31 -9.39
N ALA A 179 14.15 16.35 -9.44
CA ALA A 179 14.89 16.81 -8.26
C ALA A 179 13.94 17.23 -7.13
N PHE A 180 12.86 17.95 -7.47
CA PHE A 180 11.84 18.34 -6.50
C PHE A 180 11.05 17.14 -5.95
N MET A 181 10.70 16.15 -6.79
CA MET A 181 10.05 14.91 -6.37
C MET A 181 10.92 14.13 -5.40
N TRP A 182 12.21 13.96 -5.70
CA TRP A 182 13.18 13.31 -4.82
C TRP A 182 13.35 14.07 -3.50
N LEU A 183 13.33 15.40 -3.52
CA LEU A 183 13.31 16.22 -2.30
C LEU A 183 12.09 15.90 -1.43
N ILE A 184 10.89 15.87 -2.02
CA ILE A 184 9.65 15.51 -1.31
C ILE A 184 9.77 14.10 -0.72
N MET A 185 10.27 13.14 -1.49
CA MET A 185 10.45 11.77 -1.04
C MET A 185 11.36 11.70 0.19
N CYS A 186 12.52 12.34 0.14
CA CYS A 186 13.52 12.29 1.21
C CYS A 186 13.13 13.10 2.46
N VAL A 187 12.52 14.28 2.28
CA VAL A 187 12.23 15.21 3.40
C VAL A 187 10.85 14.95 4.02
N PHE A 188 9.89 14.46 3.24
CA PHE A 188 8.51 14.31 3.69
C PHE A 188 8.05 12.85 3.75
N ILE A 189 8.07 12.14 2.61
CA ILE A 189 7.47 10.80 2.52
C ILE A 189 8.21 9.80 3.39
N ILE A 190 9.54 9.68 3.26
CA ILE A 190 10.34 8.70 4.02
C ILE A 190 10.26 8.97 5.54
N PRO A 191 10.47 10.21 6.05
CA PRO A 191 10.38 10.47 7.47
C PRO A 191 8.98 10.20 8.05
N MET A 192 7.92 10.55 7.32
CA MET A 192 6.55 10.24 7.75
C MET A 192 6.27 8.74 7.73
N ALA A 193 6.71 8.02 6.69
CA ALA A 193 6.58 6.58 6.60
C ALA A 193 7.32 5.87 7.74
N TYR A 194 8.52 6.33 8.08
CA TYR A 194 9.29 5.83 9.22
C TYR A 194 8.54 6.05 10.55
N SER A 195 7.98 7.25 10.75
CA SER A 195 7.15 7.54 11.93
C SER A 195 5.91 6.64 12.01
N CYS A 196 5.26 6.36 10.88
CA CYS A 196 4.11 5.44 10.82
C CYS A 196 4.54 4.01 11.15
N LYS A 197 5.65 3.53 10.57
CA LYS A 197 6.21 2.20 10.84
C LYS A 197 6.51 2.00 12.33
N LYS A 198 7.11 2.99 13.00
CA LYS A 198 7.39 2.91 14.44
C LYS A 198 6.11 2.65 15.24
N LYS A 199 5.03 3.38 14.93
CA LYS A 199 3.72 3.21 15.58
C LYS A 199 3.07 1.86 15.26
N ILE A 200 3.21 1.36 14.05
CA ILE A 200 2.76 0.00 13.69
C ILE A 200 3.45 -1.05 14.57
N ILE A 201 4.75 -0.89 14.81
CA ILE A 201 5.52 -1.80 15.69
C ILE A 201 5.05 -1.67 17.14
N GLU A 202 4.84 -0.46 17.66
CA GLU A 202 4.32 -0.24 19.02
C GLU A 202 2.96 -0.95 19.23
N GLU A 203 2.08 -0.91 18.23
CA GLU A 203 0.79 -1.63 18.26
C GLU A 203 0.96 -3.15 18.19
N PHE A 204 1.98 -3.65 17.48
CA PHE A 204 2.33 -5.07 17.53
C PHE A 204 2.80 -5.48 18.93
N ASP A 205 3.63 -4.66 19.57
CA ASP A 205 4.11 -4.90 20.94
C ASP A 205 2.96 -4.89 21.96
N TYR A 206 1.99 -3.99 21.79
CA TYR A 206 0.77 -3.95 22.59
C TYR A 206 -0.08 -5.22 22.42
N ALA A 207 -0.34 -5.64 21.16
CA ALA A 207 -1.09 -6.86 20.89
C ALA A 207 -0.39 -8.13 21.43
N MET A 208 0.94 -8.09 21.54
CA MET A 208 1.71 -9.16 22.15
C MET A 208 1.48 -9.28 23.66
N THR A 209 1.41 -8.15 24.36
CA THR A 209 1.38 -8.06 25.84
C THR A 209 -0.02 -8.05 26.45
N TYR A 210 -1.08 -7.82 25.68
CA TYR A 210 -2.47 -7.65 26.17
C TYR A 210 -3.05 -8.81 27.04
N LYS A 211 -2.40 -9.99 27.11
CA LYS A 211 -2.80 -11.06 28.07
C LYS A 211 -2.29 -10.84 29.50
N GLU A 212 -1.29 -10.00 29.75
CA GLU A 212 -0.77 -9.80 31.11
C GLU A 212 -1.63 -8.83 31.93
N ILE A 213 -2.22 -7.81 31.30
CA ILE A 213 -3.00 -6.77 32.00
C ILE A 213 -4.36 -7.30 32.51
N LYS A 214 -4.90 -8.36 31.91
CA LYS A 214 -6.18 -8.96 32.34
C LYS A 214 -6.06 -10.05 33.41
N LYS A 215 -4.87 -10.35 33.91
CA LYS A 215 -4.67 -11.26 35.06
C LYS A 215 -4.53 -10.56 36.41
N VAL A 216 -4.67 -9.23 36.46
CA VAL A 216 -4.67 -8.45 37.70
C VAL A 216 -5.97 -7.66 37.78
N LYS A 217 -7.09 -8.36 37.98
CA LYS A 217 -8.34 -7.82 38.56
C LYS A 217 -9.07 -8.96 39.25
#